data_AF-R7R1N9-F1
#
_entry.id   AF-R7R1N9-F1
#
_cell.length_a   1.000
_cell.length_b   1.000
_cell.length_c   1.000
_cell.angle_alpha   90.00
_cell.angle_beta   90.00
_cell.angle_gamma   90.00
#
_symmetry.space_group_name_H-M   'P 1'
#
loop_
_entity.id
_entity.type
_entity.pdbx_description
1 polymer ?
#
loop_
_entity_poly.entity_id
_entity_poly.type
_entity_poly.pdbx_seq_one_letter_code
_entity_poly.pdbx_strand_id
1 'polypeptide(L)' 'MWGDVMLDNKNELPMGLGFGLAMNEKAMNNFSAMGEEEKHQVIEAARNVRSKREMQNLVNDIANLDAMV' A
#
# COMPACT_ATOMS: atom_id res chain seq x y z
N MET A 1 23.34 -6.39 -26.74
CA MET A 1 23.35 -5.72 -25.42
C MET A 1 21.90 -5.67 -24.96
N TRP A 2 21.49 -6.58 -24.07
CA TRP A 2 20.16 -6.55 -23.45
C TRP A 2 20.30 -5.61 -22.24
N GLY A 3 20.41 -4.32 -22.55
CA GLY A 3 20.50 -3.28 -21.54
C GLY A 3 19.11 -3.01 -21.01
N ASP A 4 18.93 -3.22 -19.72
CA ASP A 4 17.96 -2.49 -18.92
C ASP A 4 16.48 -2.88 -19.13
N VAL A 5 16.14 -4.13 -18.79
CA VAL A 5 14.84 -4.37 -18.13
C VAL A 5 15.03 -4.02 -16.65
N MET A 6 15.37 -2.75 -16.36
CA MET A 6 15.06 -2.19 -15.05
C MET A 6 13.55 -2.07 -15.06
N LEU A 7 12.88 -3.10 -14.54
CA LEU A 7 11.54 -2.91 -14.00
C LEU A 7 11.69 -1.74 -13.02
N ASP A 8 11.15 -0.58 -13.40
CA ASP A 8 11.08 0.56 -12.51
C ASP A 8 10.16 0.15 -11.36
N ASN A 9 10.76 -0.47 -10.34
CA ASN A 9 10.12 -1.06 -9.17
C ASN A 9 9.40 -0.01 -8.29
N LYS A 10 9.27 1.23 -8.77
CA LYS A 10 8.63 2.34 -8.07
C LYS A 10 7.11 2.22 -8.10
N ASN A 11 6.55 1.50 -9.07
CA ASN A 11 5.10 1.22 -9.13
C ASN A 11 4.74 -0.17 -8.57
N GLU A 12 5.72 -0.98 -8.17
CA GLU A 12 5.42 -2.27 -7.55
C GLU A 12 4.88 -2.07 -6.14
N LEU A 13 3.68 -2.57 -5.88
CA LEU A 13 3.06 -2.53 -4.56
C LEU A 13 4.00 -3.22 -3.54
N PRO A 14 4.40 -2.55 -2.44
CA PRO A 14 5.25 -3.18 -1.44
C PRO A 14 4.62 -4.47 -0.94
N MET A 15 5.35 -5.58 -0.95
CA MET A 15 4.79 -6.89 -0.57
C MET A 15 4.08 -6.86 0.79
N GLY A 16 4.66 -6.15 1.77
CA GLY A 16 4.04 -5.99 3.10
C GLY A 16 2.68 -5.28 3.05
N LEU A 17 2.53 -4.30 2.16
CA LEU A 17 1.26 -3.63 1.93
C LEU A 17 0.28 -4.57 1.23
N GLY A 18 0.70 -5.26 0.17
CA GLY A 18 -0.13 -6.22 -0.56
C GLY A 18 -0.67 -7.34 0.33
N PHE A 19 0.18 -7.91 1.18
CA PHE A 19 -0.26 -8.89 2.18
C PHE A 19 -1.21 -8.28 3.20
N GLY A 20 -0.92 -7.07 3.68
CA GLY A 20 -1.80 -6.38 4.62
C GLY A 20 -3.20 -6.14 4.07
N LEU A 21 -3.30 -5.63 2.85
CA LEU A 21 -4.57 -5.42 2.15
C LEU A 21 -5.29 -6.74 1.91
N ALA A 22 -4.59 -7.79 1.46
CA ALA A 22 -5.21 -9.11 1.26
C ALA A 22 -5.75 -9.73 2.55
N MET A 23 -5.12 -9.44 3.69
CA MET A 23 -5.56 -9.89 5.01
C MET A 23 -6.69 -9.03 5.61
N ASN A 24 -6.97 -7.85 5.04
CA ASN A 24 -7.99 -6.93 5.52
C ASN A 24 -8.82 -6.42 4.33
N GLU A 25 -9.93 -7.11 4.06
CA GLU A 25 -10.83 -6.81 2.94
C GLU A 25 -11.33 -5.35 2.97
N LYS A 26 -11.57 -4.78 4.15
CA LYS A 26 -11.95 -3.37 4.29
C LYS A 26 -10.84 -2.43 3.83
N ALA A 27 -9.59 -2.71 4.23
CA ALA A 27 -8.43 -1.96 3.75
C ALA A 27 -8.29 -2.07 2.23
N MET A 28 -8.48 -3.27 1.67
CA MET A 28 -8.41 -3.49 0.22
C MET A 28 -9.48 -2.71 -0.53
N ASN A 29 -10.73 -2.70 -0.03
CA ASN A 29 -11.82 -1.96 -0.64
C ASN A 29 -11.56 -0.44 -0.60
N ASN A 30 -11.12 0.08 0.55
CA ASN A 30 -10.78 1.49 0.70
C ASN A 30 -9.60 1.87 -0.21
N PHE A 31 -8.55 1.06 -0.22
CA PHE A 31 -7.39 1.27 -1.09
C PHE A 31 -7.79 1.21 -2.57
N SER A 32 -8.70 0.33 -2.97
CA SER A 32 -9.16 0.23 -4.35
C SER A 32 -9.98 1.45 -4.76
N ALA A 33 -10.75 2.03 -3.84
CA ALA A 33 -11.57 3.22 -4.04
C ALA A 33 -10.76 4.54 -4.06
N MET A 34 -9.54 4.55 -3.51
CA MET A 34 -8.63 5.71 -3.55
C MET A 34 -8.27 6.13 -4.98
N GLY A 35 -8.04 7.44 -5.14
CA GLY A 35 -7.45 8.00 -6.35
C GLY A 35 -5.98 7.60 -6.52
N GLU A 36 -5.43 7.82 -7.72
CA GLU A 36 -4.04 7.49 -8.05
C GLU A 36 -3.04 8.19 -7.12
N GLU A 37 -3.29 9.45 -6.77
CA GLU A 37 -2.42 10.24 -5.89
C GLU A 37 -2.42 9.71 -4.44
N GLU A 38 -3.58 9.34 -3.92
CA GLU A 38 -3.73 8.75 -2.58
C GLU A 38 -3.06 7.37 -2.52
N LYS A 39 -3.26 6.54 -3.55
CA LYS A 39 -2.58 5.24 -3.67
C LYS A 39 -1.06 5.41 -3.68
N HIS A 40 -0.56 6.42 -4.39
CA HIS A 40 0.87 6.74 -4.41
C HIS A 40 1.40 7.08 -3.02
N GLN A 41 0.70 7.95 -2.28
CA GLN A 41 1.09 8.30 -0.91
C GLN A 41 1.12 7.08 0.02
N VAL A 42 0.13 6.19 -0.09
CA VAL A 42 0.08 4.95 0.69
C VAL A 42 1.24 4.02 0.34
N ILE A 43 1.56 3.87 -0.95
CA ILE A 43 2.69 3.07 -1.42
C ILE A 43 4.00 3.64 -0.90
N GLU A 44 4.20 4.95 -0.97
CA GLU A 44 5.40 5.61 -0.42
C GLU A 44 5.50 5.47 1.10
N ALA A 45 4.39 5.61 1.84
CA ALA A 45 4.34 5.36 3.27
C ALA A 45 4.74 3.91 3.59
N ALA A 46 4.19 2.94 2.86
CA ALA A 46 4.51 1.52 3.01
C ALA A 46 5.98 1.19 2.72
N ARG A 47 6.64 1.91 1.79
CA ARG A 47 8.08 1.75 1.53
C ARG A 47 8.94 2.29 2.67
N ASN A 48 8.46 3.29 3.40
CA ASN A 48 9.19 3.91 4.51
C ASN A 48 9.01 3.20 5.86
N VAL A 49 8.06 2.27 5.94
CA VAL A 49 7.83 1.43 7.12
C VAL A 49 9.07 0.58 7.42
N ARG A 50 9.51 0.57 8.69
CA ARG A 50 10.71 -0.16 9.14
C ARG A 50 10.38 -1.40 9.98
N SER A 51 9.12 -1.61 10.32
CA SER A 51 8.70 -2.70 11.17
C SER A 51 7.33 -3.29 10.79
N LYS A 52 7.13 -4.56 11.15
CA LYS A 52 5.86 -5.26 10.91
C LYS A 52 4.67 -4.55 11.58
N ARG A 53 4.88 -4.00 12.78
CA ARG A 53 3.84 -3.27 13.53
C ARG A 53 3.43 -1.98 12.80
N GLU A 54 4.39 -1.23 12.29
CA GLU A 54 4.10 -0.03 11.49
C GLU A 54 3.33 -0.38 10.19
N MET A 55 3.67 -1.50 9.53
CA MET A 55 2.91 -1.95 8.35
C MET A 55 1.46 -2.29 8.71
N GLN A 56 1.26 -2.99 9.82
CA GLN A 56 -0.08 -3.32 10.31
C GLN A 56 -0.89 -2.07 10.67
N ASN A 57 -0.25 -1.08 11.28
CA ASN A 57 -0.90 0.19 11.58
C ASN A 57 -1.31 0.91 10.29
N LEU A 58 -0.43 1.01 9.30
CA LEU A 58 -0.74 1.61 8.00
C LEU A 58 -1.95 0.95 7.33
N VAL A 59 -1.99 -0.38 7.33
CA VAL A 59 -3.12 -1.16 6.76
C VAL A 59 -4.42 -0.92 7.55
N ASN A 60 -4.33 -0.85 8.87
CA ASN A 60 -5.49 -0.55 9.71
C ASN A 60 -5.99 0.89 9.51
N ASP A 61 -5.09 1.85 9.33
CA ASP A 61 -5.44 3.23 9.03
C ASP A 61 -6.20 3.28 7.70
N ILE A 62 -5.73 2.57 6.67
CA ILE A 62 -6.45 2.44 5.39
C ILE A 62 -7.84 1.83 5.60
N ALA A 63 -7.97 0.77 6.39
CA ALA A 63 -9.26 0.16 6.72
C ALA A 63 -10.22 1.11 7.47
N ASN A 64 -9.67 2.06 8.22
CA ASN A 64 -10.43 2.99 9.05
C ASN A 64 -10.75 4.32 8.34
N LEU A 65 -10.20 4.59 7.15
CA LEU A 65 -10.51 5.79 6.37
C LEU A 65 -12.02 5.96 6.09
N ASP A 66 -12.76 4.84 6.01
CA ASP A 66 -14.20 4.82 5.75
C ASP A 66 -15.07 4.73 7.03
N ALA A 67 -14.48 4.94 8.22
CA ALA A 67 -15.19 4.89 9.50
C ALA A 67 -15.74 6.26 9.97
N MET A 68 -15.68 7.29 9.13
CA MET A 68 -16.28 8.60 9.39
C MET A 68 -17.24 9.00 8.27
N VAL A 69 -18.36 8.25 8.15
CA VAL A 69 -19.60 8.73 7.50
C VAL A 69 -20.79 8.31 8.36
#